data_AF-A0A931EL09-F1
#
_entry.id   AF-A0A931EL09-F1
#
_cell.length_a   1.000
_cell.length_b   1.000
_cell.length_c   1.000
_cell.angle_alpha   90.00
_cell.angle_beta   90.00
_cell.angle_gamma   90.00
#
_symmetry.space_group_name_H-M   'P 1'
#
loop_
_entity.id
_entity.type
_entity.pdbx_description
1 polymer ?
#
loop_
_entity_poly.entity_id
_entity_poly.type
_entity_poly.pdbx_seq_one_letter_code
_entity_poly.pdbx_strand_id
1 'polypeptide(L)'
;MVTSDLVRYVQQKLERGSSPEKIRQALESQGWPKSDVYEAIQKFMAPDIRDTLLDLEPQAPKPVLSQPTLVWIFRIGLAGVFLVNSVVALVEPISFVKLMQASLMGHFIHSFAPFTTLIAINDGLLGLLILSGRWQNYVLAWSGMWLLAVTVVKLTALSF
;
A
#
# COMPACT_ATOMS: atom_id res chain seq x y z
N MET A 1 -11.45 -41.05 7.81
CA MET A 1 -12.55 -42.03 7.72
C MET A 1 -13.67 -41.49 8.58
N VAL A 2 -14.83 -41.13 8.02
CA VAL A 2 -15.91 -40.49 8.78
C VAL A 2 -16.48 -41.45 9.82
N THR A 3 -16.33 -41.10 11.10
CA THR A 3 -16.82 -41.92 12.22
C THR A 3 -18.30 -41.64 12.50
N SER A 4 -19.02 -42.64 13.02
CA SER A 4 -20.43 -42.51 13.42
C SER A 4 -20.66 -41.44 14.49
N ASP A 5 -19.67 -41.20 15.35
CA ASP A 5 -19.76 -40.19 16.41
C ASP A 5 -19.64 -38.76 15.86
N LEU A 6 -18.78 -38.56 14.86
CA LEU A 6 -18.65 -37.28 14.13
C LEU A 6 -19.96 -36.92 13.43
N VAL A 7 -20.57 -37.89 12.75
CA VAL A 7 -21.85 -37.77 12.05
C VAL A 7 -22.97 -37.39 13.02
N ARG A 8 -23.06 -38.08 14.16
CA ARG A 8 -24.07 -37.81 15.20
C ARG A 8 -23.90 -36.40 15.79
N TYR A 9 -22.66 -35.97 16.03
CA TYR A 9 -22.38 -34.65 16.56
C TYR A 9 -22.75 -33.52 15.58
N VAL A 10 -22.39 -33.68 14.30
CA VAL A 10 -22.73 -32.71 13.24
C VAL A 10 -24.26 -32.59 13.11
N GLN A 11 -24.97 -33.71 13.05
CA GLN A 11 -26.44 -33.73 12.98
C GLN A 11 -27.07 -33.00 14.18
N GLN A 12 -26.67 -33.34 15.41
CA GLN A 12 -27.20 -32.72 16.63
C GLN A 12 -26.97 -31.20 16.66
N LYS A 13 -25.84 -30.72 16.15
CA LYS A 13 -25.51 -29.29 16.14
C LYS A 13 -26.27 -28.52 15.05
N LEU A 14 -26.49 -29.14 13.89
CA LEU A 14 -27.31 -28.59 12.82
C LEU A 14 -28.78 -28.48 13.24
N GLU A 15 -29.34 -29.50 13.91
CA GLU A 15 -30.70 -29.47 14.46
C GLU A 15 -30.89 -28.37 15.51
N ARG A 16 -29.81 -27.98 16.20
CA ARG A 16 -29.79 -26.86 17.15
C ARG A 16 -29.53 -25.49 16.49
N GLY A 17 -29.54 -25.41 15.16
CA GLY A 17 -29.35 -24.17 14.40
C GLY A 17 -27.92 -23.61 14.43
N SER A 18 -26.92 -24.44 14.74
CA SER A 18 -25.51 -24.00 14.64
C SER A 18 -25.08 -23.94 13.18
N SER A 19 -24.37 -22.88 12.78
CA SER A 19 -23.86 -22.77 11.41
C SER A 19 -22.78 -23.82 11.13
N PRO A 20 -22.69 -24.34 9.88
CA PRO A 20 -21.68 -25.31 9.48
C PRO A 20 -20.23 -24.87 9.77
N GLU A 21 -19.94 -23.57 9.66
CA GLU A 21 -18.63 -22.97 9.92
C GLU A 21 -18.26 -23.08 11.39
N LYS A 22 -19.23 -22.84 12.28
CA LYS A 22 -19.04 -22.94 13.73
C LYS A 22 -18.82 -24.39 14.15
N ILE A 23 -19.53 -25.32 13.51
CA ILE A 23 -19.34 -26.76 13.71
C ILE A 23 -17.95 -27.18 13.22
N ARG A 24 -17.52 -26.72 12.04
CA ARG A 24 -16.19 -26.98 11.48
C ARG A 24 -15.09 -26.49 12.40
N GLN A 25 -15.13 -25.22 12.83
CA GLN A 25 -14.12 -24.67 13.74
C GLN A 25 -14.07 -25.42 15.08
N ALA A 26 -15.21 -25.82 15.61
CA ALA A 26 -15.27 -26.60 16.85
C ALA A 26 -14.64 -28.00 16.69
N LEU A 27 -14.83 -28.65 15.55
CA LEU A 27 -14.27 -29.99 15.28
C LEU A 27 -12.76 -29.92 14.95
N GLU A 28 -12.34 -28.95 14.15
CA GLU A 28 -10.92 -28.73 13.83
C GLU A 28 -10.11 -28.38 15.10
N SER A 29 -10.65 -27.54 15.99
CA SER A 29 -9.99 -27.20 17.26
C SER A 29 -9.90 -28.38 18.23
N GLN A 30 -10.75 -29.39 18.08
CA GLN A 30 -10.68 -30.66 18.82
C GLN A 30 -9.74 -31.69 18.17
N GLY A 31 -9.04 -31.32 17.09
CA GLY A 31 -8.06 -32.19 16.44
C GLY A 31 -8.66 -33.15 15.40
N TRP A 32 -9.92 -32.96 15.00
CA TRP A 32 -10.50 -33.78 13.94
C TRP A 32 -9.89 -33.45 12.57
N PRO A 33 -9.61 -34.47 11.72
CA PRO A 33 -9.07 -34.24 10.39
C PRO A 33 -10.03 -33.43 9.52
N LYS A 34 -9.51 -32.39 8.84
CA LYS A 34 -10.31 -31.48 8.01
C LYS A 34 -11.11 -32.20 6.92
N SER A 35 -10.53 -33.26 6.34
CA SER A 35 -11.19 -34.09 5.32
C SER A 35 -12.44 -34.77 5.85
N ASP A 36 -12.36 -35.33 7.06
CA ASP A 36 -13.46 -36.08 7.68
C ASP A 36 -14.57 -35.13 8.15
N VAL A 37 -14.20 -33.94 8.65
CA VAL A 37 -15.16 -32.88 9.03
C VAL A 37 -15.92 -32.38 7.81
N TYR A 38 -15.23 -32.15 6.70
CA TYR A 38 -15.84 -31.68 5.46
C TYR A 38 -16.81 -32.71 4.88
N GLU A 39 -16.39 -33.97 4.79
CA GLU A 39 -17.22 -35.06 4.31
C GLU A 39 -18.47 -35.27 5.19
N ALA A 40 -18.31 -35.18 6.52
CA ALA A 40 -19.43 -35.30 7.46
C ALA A 40 -20.44 -34.15 7.33
N ILE A 41 -19.99 -32.90 7.19
CA ILE A 41 -20.88 -31.75 7.01
C ILE A 41 -21.59 -31.80 5.65
N GLN A 42 -20.88 -32.14 4.57
CA GLN A 42 -21.46 -32.27 3.23
C GLN A 42 -22.58 -33.30 3.17
N LYS A 43 -22.47 -34.40 3.92
CA LYS A 43 -23.48 -35.46 3.97
C LYS A 43 -24.84 -34.99 4.51
N PHE A 44 -24.89 -33.88 5.26
CA PHE A 44 -26.11 -33.34 5.88
C PHE A 44 -26.59 -32.01 5.30
N MET A 45 -25.91 -31.48 4.27
CA MET A 45 -26.33 -30.26 3.60
C MET A 45 -27.38 -30.58 2.52
N ALA A 46 -28.57 -29.99 2.65
CA ALA A 46 -29.59 -30.03 1.60
C ALA A 46 -29.12 -29.27 0.34
N PRO A 47 -29.59 -29.62 -0.87
CA PRO A 47 -29.18 -28.97 -2.13
C PRO A 47 -29.31 -27.44 -2.12
N ASP A 48 -30.37 -26.95 -1.48
CA ASP A 48 -30.68 -25.51 -1.35
C ASP A 48 -29.64 -24.74 -0.49
N ILE A 49 -29.08 -25.41 0.52
CA ILE A 49 -28.02 -24.85 1.39
C ILE A 49 -26.65 -24.98 0.71
N ARG A 50 -26.49 -25.94 -0.20
CA ARG A 50 -25.26 -26.12 -1.00
C ARG A 50 -25.01 -24.92 -1.91
N ASP A 51 -26.04 -24.42 -2.58
CA ASP A 51 -25.91 -23.26 -3.46
C ASP A 51 -25.65 -21.99 -2.65
N THR A 52 -26.34 -21.84 -1.51
CA THR A 52 -26.08 -20.73 -0.57
C THR A 52 -24.65 -20.75 0.00
N LEU A 53 -24.07 -21.93 0.25
CA LEU A 53 -22.70 -22.05 0.77
C LEU A 53 -21.61 -21.93 -0.31
N LEU A 54 -21.93 -22.22 -1.58
CA LEU A 54 -21.07 -21.89 -2.72
C LEU A 54 -20.99 -20.36 -2.91
N ASP A 55 -22.08 -19.65 -2.61
CA ASP A 55 -22.12 -18.17 -2.61
C ASP A 55 -21.49 -17.55 -1.35
N LEU A 56 -21.38 -18.31 -0.25
CA LEU A 56 -20.70 -17.93 0.99
C LEU A 56 -19.24 -18.37 1.04
N GLU A 57 -18.73 -19.05 0.00
CA GLU A 57 -17.28 -19.18 -0.18
C GLU A 57 -16.73 -17.75 -0.14
N PRO A 58 -15.73 -17.43 0.72
CA PRO A 58 -15.29 -16.06 0.87
C PRO A 58 -14.84 -15.58 -0.51
N GLN A 59 -15.66 -14.75 -1.16
CA GLN A 59 -15.17 -14.01 -2.31
C GLN A 59 -14.00 -13.22 -1.75
N ALA A 60 -12.79 -13.64 -2.12
CA ALA A 60 -11.58 -12.92 -1.79
C ALA A 60 -11.89 -11.47 -2.11
N PRO A 61 -11.81 -10.56 -1.12
CA PRO A 61 -12.33 -9.21 -1.24
C PRO A 61 -11.90 -8.65 -2.58
N LYS A 62 -12.86 -8.28 -3.45
CA LYS A 62 -12.58 -7.68 -4.77
C LYS A 62 -11.51 -6.62 -4.52
N PRO A 63 -10.30 -6.75 -5.10
CA PRO A 63 -9.18 -5.90 -4.72
C PRO A 63 -9.56 -4.45 -5.01
N VAL A 64 -9.74 -3.69 -3.93
CA VAL A 64 -9.92 -2.24 -3.95
C VAL A 64 -8.61 -1.68 -4.49
N LEU A 65 -8.58 -1.36 -5.79
CA LEU A 65 -7.38 -1.15 -6.61
C LEU A 65 -6.43 -2.36 -6.63
N SER A 66 -6.16 -2.87 -7.83
CA SER A 66 -4.99 -3.72 -8.04
C SER A 66 -3.74 -2.96 -7.57
N GLN A 67 -2.96 -3.53 -6.64
CA GLN A 67 -1.69 -2.96 -6.19
C GLN A 67 -0.80 -2.36 -7.29
N PRO A 68 -0.70 -2.93 -8.52
CA PRO A 68 0.05 -2.29 -9.60
C PRO A 68 -0.46 -0.89 -9.97
N THR A 69 -1.78 -0.65 -9.96
CA THR A 69 -2.37 0.64 -10.32
C THR A 69 -2.02 1.72 -9.30
N LEU A 70 -2.07 1.39 -8.01
CA LEU A 70 -1.70 2.33 -6.94
C LEU A 70 -0.22 2.73 -7.05
N VAL A 71 0.65 1.76 -7.33
CA VAL A 71 2.08 2.00 -7.55
C VAL A 71 2.31 2.93 -8.73
N TRP A 72 1.58 2.74 -9.84
CA TRP A 72 1.70 3.63 -11.00
C TRP A 72 1.21 5.05 -10.70
N ILE A 73 0.07 5.21 -10.04
CA ILE A 73 -0.44 6.52 -9.63
C ILE A 73 0.57 7.22 -8.72
N PHE A 74 1.10 6.51 -7.71
CA PHE A 74 2.12 7.05 -6.82
C PHE A 74 3.37 7.50 -7.57
N ARG A 75 3.88 6.68 -8.50
CA ARG A 75 5.08 7.00 -9.29
C ARG A 75 4.87 8.23 -10.17
N ILE A 76 3.75 8.30 -10.88
CA ILE A 76 3.43 9.43 -11.74
C ILE A 76 3.28 10.70 -10.90
N GLY A 77 2.55 10.62 -9.78
CA GLY A 77 2.37 11.76 -8.88
C GLY A 77 3.70 12.25 -8.30
N LEU A 78 4.51 11.34 -7.76
CA LEU A 78 5.81 11.69 -7.18
C LEU A 78 6.76 12.27 -8.24
N ALA A 79 6.88 11.63 -9.40
CA ALA A 79 7.70 12.14 -10.50
C ALA A 79 7.22 13.52 -10.98
N GLY A 80 5.90 13.72 -11.06
CA GLY A 80 5.30 15.00 -11.44
C GLY A 80 5.73 16.14 -10.53
N VAL A 81 5.76 15.92 -9.20
CA VAL A 81 6.23 16.93 -8.23
C VAL A 81 7.67 17.35 -8.53
N PHE A 82 8.57 16.37 -8.76
CA PHE A 82 9.96 16.63 -9.09
C PHE A 82 10.14 17.35 -10.44
N LEU A 83 9.43 16.92 -11.48
CA LEU A 83 9.52 17.55 -12.80
C LEU A 83 8.99 18.98 -12.78
N VAL A 84 7.87 19.23 -12.10
CA VAL A 84 7.34 20.59 -11.94
C VAL A 84 8.34 21.45 -11.17
N ASN A 85 8.90 20.94 -10.06
CA ASN A 85 9.88 21.70 -9.28
C ASN A 85 11.15 22.02 -10.09
N SER A 86 11.59 21.08 -10.94
CA SER A 86 12.69 21.28 -11.89
C SER A 86 12.41 22.41 -12.88
N VAL A 87 11.23 22.42 -13.51
CA VAL A 87 10.83 23.46 -14.45
C VAL A 87 10.72 24.82 -13.76
N VAL A 88 10.06 24.90 -12.60
CA VAL A 88 9.93 26.16 -11.86
C VAL A 88 11.29 26.70 -11.44
N ALA A 89 12.24 25.83 -11.05
CA ALA A 89 13.60 26.26 -10.71
C ALA A 89 14.37 26.85 -11.90
N LEU A 90 14.06 26.43 -13.14
CA LEU A 90 14.65 26.99 -14.36
C LEU A 90 13.95 28.29 -14.82
N VAL A 91 12.62 28.34 -14.70
CA VAL A 91 11.82 29.49 -15.16
C VAL A 91 11.88 30.65 -14.17
N GLU A 92 11.87 30.35 -12.87
CA GLU A 92 11.83 31.35 -11.79
C GLU A 92 12.95 31.15 -10.76
N PRO A 93 14.23 31.19 -11.17
CA PRO A 93 15.36 30.95 -10.25
C PRO A 93 15.41 32.00 -9.13
N ILE A 94 14.94 33.22 -9.38
CA ILE A 94 14.93 34.32 -8.40
C ILE A 94 14.05 33.98 -7.19
N SER A 95 12.91 33.32 -7.41
CA SER A 95 11.99 32.89 -6.34
C SER A 95 12.68 31.90 -5.40
N PHE A 96 13.46 30.95 -5.94
CA PHE A 96 14.25 30.01 -5.15
C PHE A 96 15.41 30.67 -4.40
N VAL A 97 16.11 31.60 -5.04
CA VAL A 97 17.20 32.35 -4.38
C VAL A 97 16.66 33.12 -3.18
N LYS A 98 15.53 33.82 -3.32
CA LYS A 98 14.91 34.55 -2.21
C LYS A 98 14.52 33.61 -1.06
N LEU A 99 13.95 32.44 -1.39
CA LEU A 99 13.56 31.46 -0.39
C LEU A 99 14.77 30.85 0.34
N MET A 100 15.85 30.57 -0.37
CA MET A 100 17.08 30.10 0.27
C MET A 100 17.76 31.19 1.11
N GLN A 101 17.73 32.45 0.66
CA GLN A 101 18.22 33.59 1.43
C GLN A 101 17.43 33.82 2.73
N ALA A 102 16.12 33.61 2.70
CA ALA A 102 15.27 33.69 3.90
C ALA A 102 15.43 32.48 4.85
N SER A 103 15.96 31.36 4.35
CA SER A 103 16.20 30.17 5.16
C SER A 103 17.47 30.27 6.01
N LEU A 104 17.67 29.31 6.91
CA LEU A 104 18.93 29.12 7.65
C LEU A 104 20.17 29.11 6.73
N MET A 105 20.00 28.61 5.51
CA MET A 105 21.07 28.51 4.50
C MET A 105 21.57 29.89 4.04
N GLY A 106 20.71 30.91 4.10
CA GLY A 106 21.02 32.32 3.84
C GLY A 106 22.16 32.87 4.69
N HIS A 107 22.36 32.31 5.89
CA HIS A 107 23.39 32.75 6.80
C HIS A 107 24.79 32.23 6.46
N PHE A 108 24.87 31.09 5.75
CA PHE A 108 26.14 30.40 5.49
C PHE A 108 26.64 30.58 4.05
N ILE A 109 25.77 30.90 3.10
CA ILE A 109 26.09 30.88 1.67
C ILE A 109 25.88 32.27 1.05
N HIS A 110 26.92 32.76 0.37
CA HIS A 110 26.91 34.09 -0.26
C HIS A 110 26.36 34.08 -1.70
N SER A 111 26.35 32.94 -2.39
CA SER A 111 25.82 32.82 -3.76
C SER A 111 24.96 31.58 -3.93
N PHE A 112 23.68 31.81 -4.24
CA PHE A 112 22.67 30.76 -4.41
C PHE A 112 22.40 30.38 -5.87
N ALA A 113 22.94 31.14 -6.83
CA ALA A 113 22.76 30.90 -8.25
C ALA A 113 23.18 29.48 -8.72
N PRO A 114 24.33 28.91 -8.30
CA PRO A 114 24.67 27.54 -8.70
C PRO A 114 23.76 26.49 -8.04
N PHE A 115 23.21 26.81 -6.86
CA PHE A 115 22.33 25.89 -6.12
C PHE A 115 20.97 25.74 -6.79
N THR A 116 20.40 26.81 -7.36
CA THR A 116 19.13 26.71 -8.10
C THR A 116 19.27 25.82 -9.33
N THR A 117 20.37 25.95 -10.07
CA THR A 117 20.66 25.07 -11.21
C THR A 117 20.86 23.62 -10.76
N LEU A 118 21.57 23.39 -9.64
CA LEU A 118 21.75 22.06 -9.07
C LEU A 118 20.42 21.42 -8.66
N ILE A 119 19.54 22.18 -8.00
CA ILE A 119 18.19 21.74 -7.62
C ILE A 119 17.40 21.37 -8.87
N ALA A 120 17.40 22.23 -9.89
CA ALA A 120 16.70 21.98 -11.14
C ALA A 120 17.15 20.67 -11.81
N ILE A 121 18.48 20.46 -11.91
CA ILE A 121 19.04 19.25 -12.51
C ILE A 121 18.72 18.02 -11.66
N ASN A 122 18.92 18.09 -10.34
CA ASN A 122 18.64 16.97 -9.43
C ASN A 122 17.17 16.54 -9.51
N ASP A 123 16.25 17.50 -9.47
CA ASP A 123 14.81 17.21 -9.49
C ASP A 123 14.36 16.69 -10.86
N GLY A 124 14.91 17.22 -11.94
CA GLY A 124 14.67 16.70 -13.29
C GLY A 124 15.12 15.24 -13.43
N LEU A 125 16.34 14.94 -12.97
CA LEU A 125 16.90 13.58 -12.98
C LEU A 125 16.09 12.63 -12.10
N LEU A 126 15.71 13.05 -10.89
CA LEU A 126 14.87 12.26 -9.99
C LEU A 126 13.51 11.94 -10.62
N GLY A 127 12.83 12.94 -11.18
CA GLY A 127 11.55 12.75 -11.86
C GLY A 127 11.65 11.74 -13.01
N LEU A 128 12.67 11.88 -13.87
CA LEU A 128 12.91 10.94 -14.97
C LEU A 128 13.27 9.53 -14.48
N LEU A 129 14.10 9.41 -13.44
CA LEU A 129 14.49 8.12 -12.87
C LEU A 129 13.30 7.40 -12.23
N ILE A 130 12.42 8.12 -11.53
CA ILE A 130 11.19 7.56 -10.93
C ILE A 130 10.27 6.98 -12.01
N LEU A 131 10.08 7.71 -13.11
CA LEU A 131 9.29 7.24 -14.27
C LEU A 131 9.94 6.05 -14.97
N SER A 132 11.27 6.03 -15.06
CA SER A 132 12.01 5.01 -15.81
C SER A 132 11.92 3.60 -15.22
N GLY A 133 11.49 3.45 -13.97
CA GLY A 133 11.46 2.13 -13.34
C GLY A 133 12.77 1.72 -12.65
N ARG A 134 13.90 2.36 -13.00
CA ARG A 134 15.23 1.87 -12.66
C ARG A 134 15.63 2.21 -11.23
N TRP A 135 16.31 1.27 -10.56
CA TRP A 135 16.85 1.43 -9.20
C TRP A 135 15.84 1.97 -8.17
N GLN A 136 14.59 1.53 -8.28
CA GLN A 136 13.46 2.11 -7.56
C GLN A 136 13.70 2.32 -6.05
N ASN A 137 14.29 1.35 -5.35
CA ASN A 137 14.53 1.49 -3.91
C ASN A 137 15.52 2.63 -3.58
N TYR A 138 16.60 2.76 -4.34
CA TYR A 138 17.61 3.81 -4.13
C TYR A 138 17.07 5.18 -4.53
N VAL A 139 16.39 5.26 -5.69
CA VAL A 139 15.80 6.50 -6.19
C VAL A 139 14.72 7.00 -5.23
N LEU A 140 13.87 6.12 -4.70
CA LEU A 140 12.85 6.49 -3.71
C LEU A 140 13.47 6.93 -2.39
N ALA A 141 14.49 6.23 -1.88
CA ALA A 141 15.19 6.63 -0.67
C ALA A 141 15.86 8.01 -0.82
N TRP A 142 16.54 8.24 -1.95
CA TRP A 142 17.14 9.53 -2.28
C TRP A 142 16.07 10.63 -2.40
N SER A 143 14.95 10.33 -3.09
CA SER A 143 13.84 11.27 -3.23
C SER A 143 13.23 11.67 -1.89
N GLY A 144 13.06 10.71 -0.97
CA GLY A 144 12.53 10.97 0.38
C GLY A 144 13.48 11.83 1.21
N MET A 145 14.78 11.53 1.18
CA MET A 145 15.80 12.32 1.87
C MET A 145 15.88 13.74 1.30
N TRP A 146 15.79 13.89 -0.03
CA TRP A 146 15.80 15.20 -0.69
C TRP A 146 14.55 16.03 -0.36
N LEU A 147 13.36 15.42 -0.38
CA LEU A 147 12.12 16.09 0.02
C LEU A 147 12.18 16.56 1.48
N LEU A 148 12.79 15.77 2.36
CA LEU A 148 13.00 16.17 3.75
C LEU A 148 13.91 17.40 3.83
N ALA A 149 15.04 17.39 3.11
CA ALA A 149 15.95 18.54 3.06
C ALA A 149 15.25 19.82 2.55
N VAL A 150 14.52 19.73 1.43
CA VAL A 150 13.76 20.86 0.87
C VAL A 150 12.69 21.34 1.84
N THR A 151 12.00 20.42 2.51
CA THR A 151 10.99 20.77 3.53
C THR A 151 11.62 21.56 4.68
N VAL A 152 12.78 21.13 5.18
CA VAL A 152 13.50 21.86 6.24
C VAL A 152 13.90 23.27 5.77
N VAL A 153 14.42 23.40 4.56
CA VAL A 153 14.76 24.73 3.98
C VAL A 153 13.51 25.62 3.89
N LYS A 154 12.38 25.09 3.42
CA LYS A 154 11.12 25.84 3.35
C LYS A 154 10.58 26.22 4.73
N LEU A 155 10.59 25.31 5.69
CA LEU A 155 10.10 25.57 7.04
C LEU A 155 10.96 26.61 7.75
N THR A 156 12.29 26.54 7.61
CA THR A 156 13.18 27.54 8.17
C THR A 156 12.98 28.89 7.51
N ALA A 157 12.77 28.96 6.19
CA ALA A 157 12.47 30.21 5.50
C ALA A 157 11.17 30.90 5.94
N LEU A 158 10.21 30.16 6.52
CA LEU A 158 8.97 30.72 7.08
C LEU A 158 9.13 31.18 8.54
N SER A 159 10.19 30.75 9.20
CA SER A 159 10.43 31.02 10.62
C SER A 159 11.33 32.24 10.86
N PHE A 160 11.91 32.80 9.80
CA PHE A 160 12.76 34.00 9.78
C PHE A 160 12.09 35.10 8.94
#